data_AF-A0A1V6EPY2-F1
#
_entry.id   AF-A0A1V6EPY2-F1
#
_cell.length_a   1.000
_cell.length_b   1.000
_cell.length_c   1.000
_cell.angle_alpha   90.00
_cell.angle_beta   90.00
_cell.angle_gamma   90.00
#
_symmetry.space_group_name_H-M   'P 1'
#
loop_
_entity.id
_entity.type
_entity.pdbx_description
1 polymer ?
#
loop_
_entity_poly.entity_id
_entity_poly.type
_entity_poly.pdbx_seq_one_letter_code
_entity_poly.pdbx_strand_id
1 'polypeptide(L)'
;MKKICTLLLGLILPFVVSVAQEINEASRIAIKVEIPQNIDLKTDASNILFNRLNQAVALNGLGAASGKFLLVPRVTLLSKDVTTTIPQQFVVEMEVFLFIVDVTQKTILQQESIVIKGIAENESKAVLKAVSSLQARNPSLKNLIVRGKDKIVAYYNTECDVLLKKAESLIARKMYYDAVVELESVPLLNNNVSCFEKSLQMLEQIDQSIRLEAKDKMEQGEHNLDWLAE
;
A
#
# COMPACT_ATOMS: atom_id res chain seq x y z
N MET A 1 68.61 -5.45 -48.24
CA MET A 1 68.26 -6.84 -47.88
C MET A 1 67.29 -6.81 -46.71
N LYS A 2 66.25 -7.64 -46.78
CA LYS A 2 65.10 -7.86 -45.88
C LYS A 2 65.48 -7.72 -44.39
N LYS A 3 64.64 -7.20 -43.48
CA LYS A 3 63.39 -7.83 -43.00
C LYS A 3 62.44 -6.82 -42.31
N ILE A 4 61.16 -7.06 -42.56
CA ILE A 4 59.95 -6.55 -41.91
C ILE A 4 59.91 -7.00 -40.43
N CYS A 5 59.56 -6.10 -39.51
CA CYS A 5 59.16 -6.41 -38.13
C CYS A 5 57.87 -5.64 -37.77
N THR A 6 56.75 -6.28 -38.11
CA THR A 6 55.52 -6.45 -37.30
C THR A 6 55.00 -5.29 -36.44
N LEU A 7 54.05 -4.58 -37.05
CA LEU A 7 52.69 -4.28 -36.57
C LEU A 7 52.25 -4.99 -35.26
N LEU A 8 51.97 -4.22 -34.21
CA LEU A 8 51.09 -4.58 -33.09
C LEU A 8 50.29 -3.34 -32.70
N LEU A 9 49.16 -3.17 -33.39
CA LEU A 9 48.11 -2.20 -33.08
C LEU A 9 47.35 -2.74 -31.86
N GLY A 10 47.69 -2.23 -30.67
CA GLY A 10 47.03 -2.58 -29.42
C GLY A 10 45.58 -2.08 -29.41
N LEU A 11 44.65 -2.98 -29.72
CA LEU A 11 43.22 -2.82 -29.53
C LEU A 11 42.90 -2.89 -28.03
N ILE A 12 42.94 -1.75 -27.36
CA ILE A 12 42.50 -1.60 -25.97
C ILE A 12 40.97 -1.55 -26.00
N LEU A 13 40.32 -2.71 -25.92
CA LEU A 13 38.90 -2.82 -25.59
C LEU A 13 38.72 -2.30 -24.15
N PRO A 14 37.92 -1.26 -23.90
CA PRO A 14 37.56 -0.90 -22.54
C PRO A 14 36.71 -2.05 -21.98
N PHE A 15 37.25 -2.71 -20.96
CA PHE A 15 36.56 -3.68 -20.15
C PHE A 15 35.41 -2.94 -19.44
N VAL A 16 34.20 -3.03 -20.00
CA VAL A 16 33.01 -2.47 -19.38
C VAL A 16 32.68 -3.39 -18.21
N VAL A 17 33.15 -3.04 -17.01
CA VAL A 17 32.72 -3.71 -15.78
C VAL A 17 31.24 -3.36 -15.63
N SER A 18 30.35 -4.32 -15.90
CA SER A 18 28.98 -4.23 -15.41
C SER A 18 29.07 -4.27 -13.89
N VAL A 19 28.91 -3.12 -13.25
CA VAL A 19 28.50 -3.10 -11.85
C VAL A 19 27.13 -3.77 -11.84
N ALA A 20 27.07 -5.01 -11.37
CA ALA A 20 25.81 -5.57 -10.92
C ALA A 20 25.29 -4.59 -9.86
N GLN A 21 24.25 -3.83 -10.21
CA GLN A 21 23.52 -3.09 -9.19
C GLN A 21 23.02 -4.16 -8.22
N GLU A 22 23.54 -4.17 -7.00
CA GLU A 22 22.77 -4.70 -5.89
C GLU A 22 21.41 -4.05 -6.04
N ILE A 23 20.40 -4.86 -6.39
CA ILE A 23 19.03 -4.48 -6.17
C ILE A 23 18.97 -4.38 -4.66
N ASN A 24 19.28 -3.21 -4.12
CA ASN A 24 18.88 -2.81 -2.80
C ASN A 24 17.38 -2.99 -2.85
N GLU A 25 16.88 -4.13 -2.39
CA GLU A 25 15.46 -4.49 -2.47
C GLU A 25 14.75 -3.40 -1.68
N ALA A 26 14.28 -2.35 -2.34
CA ALA A 26 13.67 -1.24 -1.65
C ALA A 26 12.38 -1.76 -1.02
N SER A 27 12.19 -1.51 0.27
CA SER A 27 10.99 -1.95 0.99
C SER A 27 9.77 -1.58 0.16
N ARG A 28 8.99 -2.59 -0.26
CA ARG A 28 7.86 -2.38 -1.18
C ARG A 28 6.62 -2.00 -0.39
N ILE A 29 6.70 -0.88 0.33
CA ILE A 29 5.54 -0.27 0.97
C ILE A 29 4.88 0.64 -0.06
N ALA A 30 3.61 0.35 -0.36
CA ALA A 30 2.80 1.13 -1.27
C ALA A 30 1.47 1.45 -0.59
N ILE A 31 1.03 2.69 -0.70
CA ILE A 31 -0.17 3.26 -0.08
C ILE A 31 -1.15 3.65 -1.19
N LYS A 32 -2.32 3.02 -1.18
CA LYS A 32 -3.45 3.37 -2.04
C LYS A 32 -4.28 4.45 -1.35
N VAL A 33 -4.77 5.42 -2.11
CA VAL A 33 -5.75 6.39 -1.59
C VAL A 33 -7.15 5.85 -1.84
N GLU A 34 -8.02 5.94 -0.83
CA GLU A 34 -9.42 5.55 -0.96
C GLU A 34 -10.33 6.59 -0.31
N ILE A 35 -11.29 7.13 -1.09
CA ILE A 35 -12.32 8.02 -0.57
C ILE A 35 -13.54 7.17 -0.20
N PRO A 36 -14.01 7.21 1.06
CA PRO A 36 -15.23 6.51 1.46
C PRO A 36 -16.44 6.98 0.66
N GLN A 37 -17.30 6.05 0.26
CA GLN A 37 -18.52 6.37 -0.51
C GLN A 37 -19.49 7.29 0.25
N ASN A 38 -19.47 7.23 1.57
CA ASN A 38 -20.31 8.02 2.47
C ASN A 38 -19.63 9.29 2.99
N ILE A 39 -18.58 9.77 2.33
CA ILE A 39 -17.96 11.04 2.67
C ILE A 39 -18.96 12.18 2.47
N ASP A 40 -19.02 13.12 3.42
CA ASP A 40 -19.89 14.30 3.35
C ASP A 40 -19.32 15.37 2.41
N LEU A 41 -19.13 14.98 1.14
CA LEU A 41 -18.63 15.83 0.07
C LEU A 41 -19.35 15.48 -1.24
N LYS A 42 -19.66 16.50 -2.03
CA LYS A 42 -20.15 16.32 -3.41
C LYS A 42 -19.06 15.69 -4.28
N THR A 43 -19.47 14.99 -5.33
CA THR A 43 -18.59 14.23 -6.26
C THR A 43 -17.36 15.02 -6.71
N ASP A 44 -17.52 16.28 -7.14
CA ASP A 44 -16.41 17.10 -7.60
C ASP A 44 -15.38 17.38 -6.49
N ALA A 45 -15.85 17.70 -5.27
CA ALA A 45 -14.98 17.92 -4.13
C ALA A 45 -14.26 16.64 -3.69
N SER A 46 -14.96 15.50 -3.69
CA SER A 46 -14.40 14.18 -3.42
C SER A 46 -13.30 13.80 -4.43
N ASN A 47 -13.51 14.09 -5.73
CA ASN A 47 -12.52 13.84 -6.77
C ASN A 47 -11.27 14.74 -6.62
N ILE A 48 -11.46 16.01 -6.26
CA ILE A 48 -10.33 16.91 -5.98
C ILE A 48 -9.54 16.38 -4.79
N LEU A 49 -10.21 16.00 -3.69
CA LEU A 49 -9.57 15.45 -2.51
C LEU A 49 -8.78 14.18 -2.87
N PHE A 50 -9.39 13.24 -3.59
CA PHE A 50 -8.73 12.04 -4.11
C PHE A 50 -7.45 12.38 -4.86
N ASN A 51 -7.53 13.28 -5.84
CA ASN A 51 -6.38 13.66 -6.67
C ASN A 51 -5.27 14.31 -5.86
N ARG A 52 -5.60 15.16 -4.86
CA ARG A 52 -4.62 15.79 -3.98
C ARG A 52 -3.89 14.78 -3.11
N LEU A 53 -4.64 13.88 -2.48
CA LEU A 53 -4.06 12.83 -1.64
C LEU A 53 -3.24 11.84 -2.49
N ASN A 54 -3.74 11.45 -3.66
CA ASN A 54 -3.06 10.52 -4.56
C ASN A 54 -1.75 11.13 -5.09
N GLN A 55 -1.78 12.42 -5.46
CA GLN A 55 -0.57 13.17 -5.80
C GLN A 55 0.41 13.23 -4.63
N ALA A 56 -0.07 13.40 -3.39
CA ALA A 56 0.80 13.47 -2.22
C ALA A 56 1.53 12.15 -1.94
N VAL A 57 0.84 11.00 -2.00
CA VAL A 57 1.51 9.69 -1.83
C VAL A 57 2.48 9.41 -2.97
N ALA A 58 2.15 9.78 -4.20
CA ALA A 58 3.04 9.64 -5.36
C ALA A 58 4.30 10.51 -5.23
N LEU A 59 4.16 11.77 -4.79
CA LEU A 59 5.29 12.68 -4.54
C LEU A 59 6.27 12.17 -3.48
N ASN A 60 5.80 11.30 -2.58
CA ASN A 60 6.63 10.65 -1.56
C ASN A 60 7.10 9.24 -1.96
N GLY A 61 6.87 8.83 -3.22
CA GLY A 61 7.33 7.54 -3.75
C GLY A 61 6.57 6.32 -3.23
N LEU A 62 5.37 6.52 -2.65
CA LEU A 62 4.58 5.46 -2.02
C LEU A 62 3.22 5.26 -2.71
N GLY A 63 2.91 5.96 -3.80
CA GLY A 63 1.62 5.86 -4.46
C GLY A 63 1.37 4.48 -5.09
N ALA A 64 0.15 3.96 -4.95
CA ALA A 64 -0.25 2.66 -5.49
C ALA A 64 -1.68 2.70 -6.07
N ALA A 65 -1.93 1.96 -7.15
CA ALA A 65 -3.28 1.75 -7.67
C ALA A 65 -4.07 0.71 -6.84
N SER A 66 -3.36 -0.25 -6.27
CA SER A 66 -3.87 -1.31 -5.41
C SER A 66 -2.90 -1.52 -4.24
N GLY A 67 -3.41 -2.05 -3.14
CA GLY A 67 -2.61 -2.32 -1.95
C GLY A 67 -3.47 -2.39 -0.70
N LYS A 68 -2.93 -3.03 0.33
CA LYS A 68 -3.60 -3.19 1.64
C LYS A 68 -3.45 -1.96 2.55
N PHE A 69 -2.41 -1.17 2.35
CA PHE A 69 -2.22 0.07 3.10
C PHE A 69 -3.02 1.17 2.43
N LEU A 70 -4.01 1.71 3.13
CA LEU A 70 -4.89 2.74 2.62
C LEU A 70 -4.65 4.07 3.32
N LEU A 71 -4.61 5.16 2.56
CA LEU A 71 -4.81 6.52 3.06
C LEU A 71 -6.29 6.88 2.85
N VAL A 72 -7.03 7.00 3.94
CA VAL A 72 -8.48 7.21 3.96
C VAL A 72 -8.80 8.54 4.64
N PRO A 73 -9.53 9.48 3.99
CA PRO A 73 -9.99 10.69 4.63
C PRO A 73 -11.37 10.54 5.28
N ARG A 74 -11.61 11.35 6.29
CA ARG A 74 -12.93 11.74 6.80
C ARG A 74 -12.97 13.27 6.88
N VAL A 75 -14.08 13.86 6.49
CA VAL A 75 -14.26 15.32 6.52
C VAL A 75 -15.32 15.68 7.54
N THR A 76 -15.13 16.78 8.24
CA THR A 76 -16.08 17.32 9.21
C THR A 76 -16.20 18.82 9.03
N LEU A 77 -17.42 19.34 8.96
CA LEU A 77 -17.68 20.77 8.92
C LEU A 77 -17.42 21.37 10.32
N LEU A 78 -16.55 22.38 10.39
CA LEU A 78 -16.26 23.11 11.64
C LEU A 78 -17.14 24.35 11.75
N SER A 79 -17.19 25.17 10.70
CA SER A 79 -18.05 26.36 10.66
C SER A 79 -18.50 26.70 9.26
N LYS A 80 -19.59 27.46 9.20
CA LYS A 80 -20.17 28.03 7.99
C LYS A 80 -20.69 29.41 8.33
N ASP A 81 -20.05 30.42 7.76
CA ASP A 81 -20.38 31.83 7.97
C ASP A 81 -20.72 32.51 6.66
N VAL A 82 -21.49 33.60 6.74
CA VAL A 82 -21.79 34.48 5.59
C VAL A 82 -21.30 35.88 5.92
N THR A 83 -20.49 36.48 5.04
CA THR A 83 -19.98 37.83 5.24
C THR A 83 -21.11 38.85 5.09
N THR A 84 -21.01 39.93 5.85
CA THR A 84 -21.94 41.08 5.77
C THR A 84 -21.58 42.08 4.66
N THR A 85 -20.55 41.77 3.86
CA THR A 85 -20.06 42.61 2.75
C THR A 85 -20.92 42.47 1.50
N ILE A 86 -20.82 43.43 0.58
CA ILE A 86 -21.41 43.33 -0.77
C ILE A 86 -20.28 43.17 -1.80
N PRO A 87 -20.27 42.12 -2.64
CA PRO A 87 -21.19 40.97 -2.60
C PRO A 87 -20.95 40.10 -1.36
N GLN A 88 -22.01 39.41 -0.91
CA GLN A 88 -21.93 38.44 0.17
C GLN A 88 -21.03 37.27 -0.22
N GLN A 89 -20.30 36.72 0.76
CA GLN A 89 -19.44 35.55 0.59
C GLN A 89 -19.79 34.50 1.64
N PHE A 90 -19.70 33.24 1.25
CA PHE A 90 -19.79 32.09 2.13
C PHE A 90 -18.38 31.67 2.52
N VAL A 91 -18.15 31.57 3.83
CA VAL A 91 -16.91 31.11 4.44
C VAL A 91 -17.19 29.72 5.02
N VAL A 92 -16.51 28.71 4.49
CA VAL A 92 -16.65 27.32 4.94
C VAL A 92 -15.30 26.87 5.50
N GLU A 93 -15.33 26.35 6.72
CA GLU A 93 -14.17 25.79 7.40
C GLU A 93 -14.46 24.32 7.74
N MET A 94 -13.55 23.43 7.34
CA MET A 94 -13.68 21.99 7.51
C MET A 94 -12.39 21.41 8.04
N GLU A 95 -12.48 20.32 8.79
CA GLU A 95 -11.34 19.51 9.19
C GLU A 95 -11.33 18.22 8.36
N VAL A 96 -10.18 17.92 7.76
CA VAL A 96 -9.92 16.67 7.06
C VAL A 96 -9.06 15.79 7.96
N PHE A 97 -9.69 14.77 8.55
CA PHE A 97 -8.99 13.69 9.22
C PHE A 97 -8.47 12.70 8.19
N LEU A 98 -7.21 12.29 8.34
CA LEU A 98 -6.54 11.40 7.41
C LEU A 98 -5.95 10.24 8.19
N PHE A 99 -6.24 9.02 7.73
CA PHE A 99 -5.84 7.78 8.39
C PHE A 99 -5.02 6.93 7.42
N ILE A 100 -3.87 6.45 7.86
CA ILE A 100 -3.14 5.36 7.21
C ILE A 100 -3.51 4.07 7.95
N VAL A 101 -4.15 3.15 7.24
CA VAL A 101 -4.69 1.91 7.80
C VAL A 101 -4.12 0.69 7.07
N ASP A 102 -4.03 -0.43 7.77
CA ASP A 102 -3.85 -1.75 7.17
C ASP A 102 -5.20 -2.47 7.17
N VAL A 103 -5.75 -2.73 5.98
CA VAL A 103 -7.07 -3.37 5.86
C VAL A 103 -7.08 -4.84 6.23
N THR A 104 -5.94 -5.53 6.10
CA THR A 104 -5.84 -6.95 6.44
C THR A 104 -5.77 -7.11 7.94
N GLN A 105 -4.90 -6.33 8.58
CA GLN A 105 -4.70 -6.36 10.03
C GLN A 105 -5.74 -5.50 10.79
N LYS A 106 -6.61 -4.78 10.08
CA LYS A 106 -7.67 -3.92 10.62
C LYS A 106 -7.16 -2.92 11.66
N THR A 107 -6.00 -2.32 11.41
CA THR A 107 -5.33 -1.40 12.34
C THR A 107 -5.12 -0.02 11.73
N ILE A 108 -5.21 1.01 12.58
CA ILE A 108 -4.83 2.38 12.23
C ILE A 108 -3.36 2.55 12.61
N LEU A 109 -2.51 2.75 11.61
CA LEU A 109 -1.06 2.84 11.79
C LEU A 109 -0.61 4.28 12.06
N GLN A 110 -1.27 5.25 11.44
CA GLN A 110 -1.00 6.67 11.65
C GLN A 110 -2.23 7.51 11.32
N GLN A 111 -2.36 8.67 11.97
CA GLN A 111 -3.37 9.67 11.63
C GLN A 111 -2.83 11.09 11.72
N GLU A 112 -3.50 12.02 11.03
CA GLU A 112 -3.27 13.46 11.09
C GLU A 112 -4.59 14.18 10.77
N SER A 113 -4.74 15.43 11.21
CA SER A 113 -5.86 16.28 10.76
C SER A 113 -5.36 17.60 10.17
N ILE A 114 -6.10 18.11 9.19
CA ILE A 114 -5.77 19.36 8.51
C ILE A 114 -7.05 20.19 8.39
N VAL A 115 -7.01 21.38 8.98
CA VAL A 115 -8.07 22.37 8.80
C VAL A 115 -7.91 23.06 7.44
N ILE A 116 -8.99 23.11 6.68
CA ILE A 116 -9.08 23.71 5.36
C ILE A 116 -10.20 24.74 5.32
N LYS A 117 -9.99 25.80 4.54
CA LYS A 117 -10.91 26.94 4.50
C LYS A 117 -11.12 27.41 3.07
N GLY A 118 -12.37 27.74 2.75
CA GLY A 118 -12.77 28.22 1.43
C GLY A 118 -13.74 29.38 1.55
N ILE A 119 -13.57 30.36 0.67
CA ILE A 119 -14.40 31.57 0.62
C ILE A 119 -14.86 31.79 -0.82
N ALA A 120 -16.18 31.78 -1.05
CA ALA A 120 -16.76 31.97 -2.38
C ALA A 120 -18.16 32.59 -2.31
N GLU A 121 -18.69 32.99 -3.45
CA GLU A 121 -20.01 33.60 -3.61
C GLU A 121 -21.19 32.66 -3.34
N ASN A 122 -20.96 31.36 -3.22
CA ASN A 122 -21.94 30.39 -2.72
C ASN A 122 -21.26 29.25 -1.95
N GLU A 123 -22.04 28.58 -1.10
CA GLU A 123 -21.57 27.48 -0.24
C GLU A 123 -20.89 26.34 -1.00
N SER A 124 -21.47 25.88 -2.11
CA SER A 124 -20.89 24.76 -2.87
C SER A 124 -19.51 25.11 -3.45
N LYS A 125 -19.34 26.35 -3.94
CA LYS A 125 -18.04 26.85 -4.39
C LYS A 125 -17.08 27.06 -3.22
N ALA A 126 -17.56 27.48 -2.06
CA ALA A 126 -16.74 27.64 -0.86
C ALA A 126 -16.17 26.28 -0.41
N VAL A 127 -16.99 25.22 -0.39
CA VAL A 127 -16.54 23.83 -0.14
C VAL A 127 -15.48 23.39 -1.16
N LEU A 128 -15.73 23.58 -2.46
CA LEU A 128 -14.76 23.23 -3.51
C LEU A 128 -13.43 23.97 -3.32
N LYS A 129 -13.47 25.25 -2.96
CA LYS A 129 -12.28 26.07 -2.73
C LYS A 129 -11.55 25.65 -1.45
N ALA A 130 -12.28 25.28 -0.41
CA ALA A 130 -11.71 24.73 0.82
C ALA A 130 -10.95 23.43 0.54
N VAL A 131 -11.58 22.46 -0.13
CA VAL A 131 -10.89 21.19 -0.49
C VAL A 131 -9.72 21.45 -1.44
N SER A 132 -9.87 22.37 -2.39
CA SER A 132 -8.79 22.76 -3.31
C SER A 132 -7.60 23.44 -2.62
N SER A 133 -7.81 24.04 -1.43
CA SER A 133 -6.76 24.66 -0.63
C SER A 133 -5.79 23.64 -0.05
N LEU A 134 -6.21 22.38 0.10
CA LEU A 134 -5.33 21.28 0.49
C LEU A 134 -4.38 20.94 -0.67
N GLN A 135 -3.14 21.38 -0.55
CA GLN A 135 -2.11 21.09 -1.54
C GLN A 135 -1.49 19.70 -1.32
N ALA A 136 -1.14 19.00 -2.39
CA ALA A 136 -0.46 17.71 -2.30
C ALA A 136 0.92 17.79 -1.61
N ARG A 137 1.54 18.98 -1.60
CA ARG A 137 2.81 19.27 -0.91
C ARG A 137 2.63 19.81 0.51
N ASN A 138 1.41 19.75 1.07
CA ASN A 138 1.15 20.21 2.43
C ASN A 138 2.11 19.51 3.42
N PRO A 139 2.81 20.24 4.31
CA PRO A 139 3.77 19.66 5.24
C PRO A 139 3.18 18.62 6.20
N SER A 140 1.97 18.83 6.72
CA SER A 140 1.28 17.87 7.59
C SER A 140 0.96 16.58 6.83
N LEU A 141 0.52 16.70 5.57
CA LEU A 141 0.28 15.55 4.69
C LEU A 141 1.57 14.76 4.41
N LYS A 142 2.68 15.46 4.13
CA LYS A 142 4.01 14.84 3.99
C LYS A 142 4.41 14.11 5.28
N ASN A 143 4.27 14.76 6.43
CA ASN A 143 4.63 14.19 7.72
C ASN A 143 3.78 12.95 8.07
N LEU A 144 2.47 12.98 7.77
CA LEU A 144 1.60 11.82 7.89
C LEU A 144 2.13 10.64 7.07
N ILE A 145 2.44 10.86 5.78
CA ILE A 145 2.88 9.80 4.87
C ILE A 145 4.23 9.21 5.30
N VAL A 146 5.21 10.06 5.64
CA VAL A 146 6.54 9.60 6.08
C VAL A 146 6.44 8.84 7.40
N ARG A 147 5.78 9.41 8.42
CA ARG A 147 5.62 8.72 9.71
C ARG A 147 4.76 7.46 9.59
N GLY A 148 3.79 7.46 8.68
CA GLY A 148 2.98 6.28 8.37
C GLY A 148 3.81 5.13 7.82
N LYS A 149 4.72 5.40 6.88
CA LYS A 149 5.70 4.40 6.40
C LYS A 149 6.52 3.84 7.56
N ASP A 150 7.06 4.70 8.43
CA ASP A 150 7.87 4.25 9.56
C ASP A 150 7.05 3.39 10.55
N LYS A 151 5.78 3.74 10.76
CA LYS A 151 4.85 2.96 11.60
C LYS A 151 4.49 1.61 10.97
N ILE A 152 4.32 1.54 9.65
CA ILE A 152 4.15 0.26 8.93
C ILE A 152 5.36 -0.65 9.17
N VAL A 153 6.57 -0.13 8.97
CA VAL A 153 7.82 -0.89 9.17
C VAL A 153 7.91 -1.36 10.63
N ALA A 154 7.67 -0.46 11.58
CA ALA A 154 7.74 -0.79 13.01
C ALA A 154 6.74 -1.88 13.39
N TYR A 155 5.49 -1.79 12.93
CA TYR A 155 4.45 -2.78 13.22
C TYR A 155 4.86 -4.18 12.76
N TYR A 156 5.26 -4.34 11.50
CA TYR A 156 5.63 -5.67 10.99
C TYR A 156 6.96 -6.18 11.53
N ASN A 157 7.83 -5.31 12.03
CA ASN A 157 9.03 -5.73 12.75
C ASN A 157 8.72 -6.29 14.14
N THR A 158 7.71 -5.77 14.83
CA THR A 158 7.32 -6.27 16.16
C THR A 158 6.35 -7.44 16.08
N GLU A 159 5.41 -7.41 15.14
CA GLU A 159 4.30 -8.36 15.08
C GLU A 159 4.57 -9.59 14.20
N CYS A 160 5.73 -9.66 13.52
CA CYS A 160 6.02 -10.76 12.60
C CYS A 160 5.83 -12.14 13.25
N ASP A 161 6.43 -12.37 14.42
CA ASP A 161 6.35 -13.67 15.10
C ASP A 161 4.92 -14.02 15.51
N VAL A 162 4.11 -13.02 15.85
CA VAL A 162 2.69 -13.21 16.21
C VAL A 162 1.89 -13.62 14.97
N LEU A 163 2.11 -12.93 13.85
CA LEU A 163 1.44 -13.20 12.58
C LEU A 163 1.81 -14.60 12.06
N LEU A 164 3.10 -14.97 12.08
CA LEU A 164 3.55 -16.29 11.66
C LEU A 164 2.94 -17.40 12.54
N LYS A 165 2.93 -17.25 13.87
CA LYS A 165 2.29 -18.22 14.77
C LYS A 165 0.78 -18.33 14.54
N LYS A 166 0.10 -17.22 14.24
CA LYS A 166 -1.32 -17.22 13.88
C LYS A 166 -1.55 -18.04 12.61
N ALA A 167 -0.72 -17.83 11.58
CA ALA A 167 -0.78 -18.60 10.35
C ALA A 167 -0.48 -20.09 10.59
N GLU A 168 0.54 -20.45 11.36
CA GLU A 168 0.84 -21.84 11.75
C GLU A 168 -0.38 -22.51 12.39
N SER A 169 -1.05 -21.80 13.31
CA SER A 169 -2.27 -22.29 13.95
C SER A 169 -3.43 -22.50 12.97
N LEU A 170 -3.58 -21.63 11.97
CA LEU A 170 -4.61 -21.76 10.93
C LEU A 170 -4.30 -22.95 10.00
N ILE A 171 -3.03 -23.14 9.62
CA ILE A 171 -2.57 -24.30 8.84
C ILE A 171 -2.85 -25.61 9.58
N ALA A 172 -2.52 -25.68 10.87
CA ALA A 172 -2.78 -26.86 11.69
C ALA A 172 -4.27 -27.23 11.79
N ARG A 173 -5.16 -26.23 11.63
CA ARG A 173 -6.61 -26.41 11.58
C ARG A 173 -7.17 -26.59 10.17
N LYS A 174 -6.31 -26.70 9.15
CA LYS A 174 -6.64 -26.74 7.72
C LYS A 174 -7.45 -25.53 7.24
N MET A 175 -7.38 -24.41 7.96
CA MET A 175 -7.97 -23.14 7.58
C MET A 175 -7.05 -22.41 6.59
N TYR A 176 -6.78 -23.06 5.46
CA TYR A 176 -5.73 -22.64 4.52
C TYR A 176 -5.98 -21.26 3.92
N TYR A 177 -7.24 -20.93 3.61
CA TYR A 177 -7.59 -19.61 3.07
C TYR A 177 -7.21 -18.48 4.03
N ASP A 178 -7.60 -18.59 5.30
CA ASP A 178 -7.27 -17.59 6.31
C ASP A 178 -5.77 -17.51 6.57
N ALA A 179 -5.07 -18.66 6.56
CA ALA A 179 -3.62 -18.69 6.67
C ALA A 179 -2.93 -17.95 5.51
N VAL A 180 -3.39 -18.18 4.27
CA VAL A 180 -2.88 -17.49 3.08
C VAL A 180 -3.09 -15.98 3.21
N VAL A 181 -4.28 -15.53 3.62
CA VAL A 181 -4.58 -14.10 3.83
C VAL A 181 -3.61 -13.46 4.84
N GLU A 182 -3.30 -14.13 5.95
CA GLU A 182 -2.32 -13.63 6.92
C GLU A 182 -0.91 -13.58 6.31
N LEU A 183 -0.45 -14.65 5.68
CA LEU A 183 0.92 -14.77 5.16
C LEU A 183 1.19 -13.82 3.99
N GLU A 184 0.25 -13.68 3.05
CA GLU A 184 0.34 -12.71 1.95
C GLU A 184 0.28 -11.27 2.45
N SER A 185 -0.24 -11.06 3.67
CA SER A 185 -0.22 -9.76 4.31
C SER A 185 1.16 -9.38 4.85
N VAL A 186 2.21 -10.21 4.77
CA VAL A 186 3.54 -9.77 5.22
C VAL A 186 4.21 -8.94 4.11
N PRO A 187 4.55 -7.65 4.35
CA PRO A 187 5.24 -6.85 3.35
C PRO A 187 6.74 -7.22 3.30
N LEU A 188 7.34 -7.06 2.13
CA LEU A 188 8.80 -7.11 2.00
C LEU A 188 9.44 -5.84 2.61
N LEU A 189 10.15 -6.02 3.72
CA LEU A 189 10.86 -4.97 4.45
C LEU A 189 12.35 -5.30 4.55
N ASN A 190 13.24 -4.35 4.26
CA ASN A 190 14.69 -4.60 4.16
C ASN A 190 15.30 -5.01 5.49
N ASN A 191 14.78 -4.46 6.58
CA ASN A 191 15.22 -4.76 7.94
C ASN A 191 14.52 -6.00 8.53
N ASN A 192 13.64 -6.66 7.77
CA ASN A 192 12.97 -7.89 8.20
C ASN A 192 12.60 -8.80 7.02
N VAL A 193 13.55 -9.03 6.11
CA VAL A 193 13.36 -9.92 4.95
C VAL A 193 12.99 -11.34 5.39
N SER A 194 13.56 -11.79 6.51
CA SER A 194 13.29 -13.12 7.07
C SER A 194 11.81 -13.40 7.36
N CYS A 195 11.04 -12.37 7.75
CA CYS A 195 9.61 -12.52 8.00
C CYS A 195 8.86 -12.85 6.71
N PHE A 196 9.21 -12.14 5.64
CA PHE A 196 8.63 -12.32 4.32
C PHE A 196 9.01 -13.70 3.75
N GLU A 197 10.28 -14.10 3.85
CA GLU A 197 10.75 -15.42 3.39
C GLU A 197 10.06 -16.57 4.12
N LYS A 198 9.93 -16.49 5.46
CA LYS A 198 9.17 -17.49 6.24
C LYS A 198 7.71 -17.55 5.78
N SER A 199 7.12 -16.39 5.47
CA SER A 199 5.74 -16.34 4.98
C SER A 199 5.59 -17.06 3.65
N LEU A 200 6.53 -16.85 2.72
CA LEU A 200 6.56 -17.56 1.43
C LEU A 200 6.75 -19.07 1.61
N GLN A 201 7.64 -19.49 2.52
CA GLN A 201 7.85 -20.90 2.81
C GLN A 201 6.58 -21.58 3.33
N MET A 202 5.85 -20.92 4.23
CA MET A 202 4.59 -21.44 4.75
C MET A 202 3.49 -21.48 3.67
N LEU A 203 3.45 -20.50 2.76
CA LEU A 203 2.54 -20.55 1.60
C LEU A 203 2.83 -21.75 0.70
N GLU A 204 4.10 -22.08 0.46
CA GLU A 204 4.47 -23.27 -0.30
C GLU A 204 4.06 -24.56 0.43
N GLN A 205 4.22 -24.61 1.76
CA GLN A 205 3.74 -25.75 2.57
C GLN A 205 2.23 -25.93 2.46
N ILE A 206 1.46 -24.84 2.44
CA ILE A 206 0.00 -24.88 2.24
C ILE A 206 -0.33 -25.46 0.87
N ASP A 207 0.30 -24.98 -0.21
CA ASP A 207 0.06 -25.48 -1.57
C ASP A 207 0.37 -26.98 -1.69
N GLN A 208 1.50 -27.43 -1.13
CA GLN A 208 1.85 -28.85 -1.07
C GLN A 208 0.80 -29.67 -0.30
N SER A 209 0.35 -29.17 0.86
CA SER A 209 -0.67 -29.84 1.67
C SER A 209 -2.00 -29.97 0.94
N ILE A 210 -2.44 -28.92 0.25
CA ILE A 210 -3.67 -28.93 -0.56
C ILE A 210 -3.55 -29.95 -1.70
N ARG A 211 -2.40 -30.00 -2.40
CA ARG A 211 -2.18 -30.97 -3.49
C ARG A 211 -2.21 -32.42 -3.00
N LEU A 212 -1.59 -32.69 -1.85
CA LEU A 212 -1.60 -34.03 -1.25
C LEU A 212 -3.01 -34.44 -0.83
N GLU A 213 -3.77 -33.54 -0.19
CA GLU A 213 -5.16 -33.80 0.18
C GLU A 213 -6.07 -34.02 -1.04
N ALA A 214 -5.83 -33.30 -2.14
CA ALA A 214 -6.56 -33.52 -3.39
C ALA A 214 -6.24 -34.89 -4.00
N LYS A 215 -4.96 -35.29 -4.00
CA LYS A 215 -4.52 -36.61 -4.49
C LYS A 215 -5.15 -37.75 -3.70
N ASP A 216 -5.10 -37.69 -2.38
CA ASP A 216 -5.68 -38.70 -1.48
C ASP A 216 -7.20 -38.87 -1.72
N LYS A 217 -7.92 -37.76 -1.90
CA LYS A 217 -9.36 -37.79 -2.25
C LYS A 217 -9.64 -38.41 -3.62
N MET A 218 -8.77 -38.20 -4.60
CA MET A 218 -8.91 -38.81 -5.92
C MET A 218 -8.69 -40.34 -5.86
N GLU A 219 -7.65 -40.79 -5.17
CA GLU A 219 -7.36 -42.23 -4.98
C GLU A 219 -8.48 -42.94 -4.22
N GLN A 220 -9.03 -42.31 -3.17
CA GLN A 220 -10.20 -42.82 -2.45
C GLN A 220 -11.46 -42.86 -3.34
N GLY A 221 -11.61 -41.88 -4.23
CA GLY A 221 -12.71 -41.82 -5.20
C GLY A 221 -12.63 -42.94 -6.24
N GLU A 222 -11.45 -43.21 -6.79
CA GLU A 222 -11.21 -44.33 -7.72
C GLU A 222 -11.49 -45.68 -7.04
N HIS A 223 -10.97 -45.88 -5.83
CA HIS A 223 -11.23 -47.11 -5.08
C HIS A 223 -12.73 -47.33 -4.76
N ASN A 224 -13.47 -46.25 -4.52
CA ASN A 224 -14.91 -46.29 -4.32
C ASN A 224 -15.74 -46.51 -5.60
N LEU A 225 -15.12 -46.59 -6.78
CA LEU A 225 -15.81 -46.91 -8.03
C LEU A 225 -15.50 -48.34 -8.51
N ASP A 226 -14.42 -48.96 -8.03
CA ASP A 226 -14.01 -50.32 -8.41
C ASP A 226 -15.06 -51.39 -8.04
N TRP A 227 -15.82 -51.22 -6.95
CA TRP A 227 -16.91 -52.14 -6.58
C TRP A 227 -18.21 -51.97 -7.39
N LEU A 228 -18.32 -50.91 -8.20
CA LEU A 228 -19.45 -50.68 -9.11
C LEU A 228 -19.23 -51.26 -10.51
N ALA A 229 -18.03 -51.78 -10.78
CA ALA A 229 -17.63 -52.33 -12.07
C ALA A 229 -17.76 -53.88 -12.17
N GLU A 230 -18.28 -54.55 -11.13
CA GLU A 230 -18.66 -55.97 -11.11
C GLU A 230 -20.18 -56.16 -11.27
#